data_AF-B0X009-F1
#
_entry.id   AF-B0X009-F1
#
_cell.length_a   1.000
_cell.length_b   1.000
_cell.length_c   1.000
_cell.angle_alpha   90.00
_cell.angle_beta   90.00
_cell.angle_gamma   90.00
#
_symmetry.space_group_name_H-M   'P 1'
#
loop_
_entity.id
_entity.type
_entity.pdbx_description
1 polymer ?
#
loop_
_entity_poly.entity_id
_entity_poly.type
_entity_poly.pdbx_seq_one_letter_code
_entity_poly.pdbx_strand_id
1 'polypeptide(L)'
;MGGYLCIASNGVPPSVSKRYDVQINFSPSVKAGNQLVGAPVESHVMLQCIVEAFPTPLNGWYKHDGELSLFLGVECLDQTIRRRKYVITEEKLNVFTWQLNLTVKNLQKSDFGAYLCSSINALGKADARIRLNDQDLQKLHPRAVEDKWELSFLASQLLKGPYHADQYRRRPRPVVGSRGSGWEC
;
A
#
# COMPACT_ATOMS: atom_id res chain seq x y z
N MET A 1 -8.82 -5.91 30.32
CA MET A 1 -8.27 -5.58 31.66
C MET A 1 -9.38 -5.00 32.49
N GLY A 2 -9.45 -5.31 33.78
CA GLY A 2 -10.55 -4.82 34.61
C GLY A 2 -10.41 -5.16 36.08
N GLY A 3 -11.10 -4.40 36.93
CA GLY A 3 -11.21 -4.67 38.35
C GLY A 3 -12.39 -5.60 38.64
N TYR A 4 -12.16 -6.63 39.44
CA TYR A 4 -13.16 -7.56 39.93
C TYR A 4 -13.34 -7.35 41.43
N LEU A 5 -14.59 -7.30 41.89
CA LEU A 5 -14.90 -7.14 43.31
C LEU A 5 -15.43 -8.47 43.86
N CYS A 6 -14.71 -9.03 44.82
CA CYS A 6 -15.21 -10.14 45.62
C CYS A 6 -15.95 -9.55 46.83
N ILE A 7 -17.21 -9.94 47.03
CA ILE A 7 -18.02 -9.52 48.18
C ILE A 7 -18.39 -10.77 48.98
N ALA A 8 -18.12 -10.75 50.29
CA ALA A 8 -18.56 -11.80 51.20
C ALA A 8 -19.58 -11.23 52.18
N SER A 9 -20.73 -11.91 52.29
CA SER A 9 -21.83 -11.54 53.15
C SER A 9 -22.43 -12.79 53.79
N ASN A 10 -22.70 -12.73 55.09
CA ASN A 10 -23.41 -13.76 55.85
C ASN A 10 -24.78 -13.27 56.35
N GLY A 11 -25.31 -12.17 55.78
CA GLY A 11 -26.57 -11.56 56.20
C GLY A 11 -26.48 -10.66 57.44
N VAL A 12 -25.32 -10.58 58.11
CA VAL A 12 -25.08 -9.67 59.23
C VAL A 12 -24.22 -8.50 58.75
N PRO A 13 -24.71 -7.25 58.81
CA PRO A 13 -23.92 -6.09 58.37
C PRO A 13 -22.67 -5.82 59.25
N PRO A 14 -21.58 -5.27 58.68
CA PRO A 14 -21.38 -4.96 57.27
C PRO A 14 -20.83 -6.16 56.48
N SER A 15 -21.21 -6.25 55.21
CA SER A 15 -20.54 -7.15 54.27
C SER A 15 -19.14 -6.63 53.95
N VAL A 16 -18.19 -7.53 53.71
CA VAL A 16 -16.82 -7.17 53.35
C VAL A 16 -16.61 -7.34 51.86
N SER A 17 -15.73 -6.52 51.27
CA SER A 17 -15.37 -6.66 49.87
C SER A 17 -13.88 -6.41 49.63
N LYS A 18 -13.35 -7.03 48.58
CA LYS A 18 -11.96 -6.87 48.13
C LYS A 18 -11.91 -6.78 46.61
N ARG A 19 -11.22 -5.75 46.11
CA ARG A 19 -10.99 -5.53 44.68
C ARG A 19 -9.71 -6.23 44.23
N TYR A 20 -9.76 -6.85 43.07
CA TYR A 20 -8.65 -7.49 42.36
C TYR A 20 -8.55 -6.90 40.96
N ASP A 21 -7.42 -6.31 40.59
CA ASP A 21 -7.21 -5.80 39.22
C ASP A 21 -6.54 -6.87 38.37
N VAL A 22 -7.23 -7.32 37.31
CA VAL A 22 -6.75 -8.34 36.39
C VAL A 22 -6.22 -7.68 35.11
N GLN A 23 -4.94 -7.91 34.84
CA GLN A 23 -4.25 -7.49 33.63
C GLN A 23 -4.07 -8.68 32.69
N ILE A 24 -4.12 -8.41 31.39
CA ILE A 24 -3.94 -9.42 30.34
C ILE A 24 -2.74 -8.99 29.51
N ASN A 25 -1.71 -9.82 29.47
CA ASN A 25 -0.55 -9.59 28.65
C ASN A 25 -0.74 -10.32 27.31
N PHE A 26 -0.40 -9.67 26.21
CA PHE A 26 -0.51 -10.22 24.86
C PHE A 26 0.56 -9.61 23.94
N SER A 27 0.97 -10.39 22.94
CA SER A 27 1.90 -9.91 21.91
C SER A 27 1.30 -8.75 21.11
N PRO A 28 2.12 -7.87 20.52
CA PRO A 28 1.61 -6.74 19.77
C PRO A 28 0.80 -7.18 18.56
N SER A 29 -0.22 -6.41 18.23
CA SER A 29 -1.02 -6.48 17.00
C SER A 29 -0.91 -5.12 16.31
N VAL A 30 -0.49 -5.10 15.05
CA VAL A 30 -0.24 -3.86 14.29
C VAL A 30 -1.12 -3.83 13.06
N LYS A 31 -1.87 -2.74 12.88
CA LYS A 31 -2.77 -2.51 11.75
C LYS A 31 -2.40 -1.20 11.06
N ALA A 32 -2.12 -1.25 9.76
CA ALA A 32 -1.95 -0.05 8.96
C ALA A 32 -3.30 0.67 8.79
N GLY A 33 -3.33 2.00 8.94
CA GLY A 33 -4.53 2.79 8.66
C GLY A 33 -4.91 2.71 7.19
N ASN A 34 -3.92 2.88 6.30
CA ASN A 34 -4.03 2.61 4.86
C ASN A 34 -2.84 1.76 4.41
N GLN A 35 -3.09 0.66 3.71
CA GLN A 35 -2.03 -0.21 3.18
C GLN A 35 -1.34 0.38 1.94
N LEU A 36 -2.02 1.24 1.20
CA LEU A 36 -1.52 1.91 0.01
C LEU A 36 -1.83 3.40 0.10
N VAL A 37 -0.81 4.23 0.01
CA VAL A 37 -0.91 5.69 0.11
C VAL A 37 -0.30 6.29 -1.16
N GLY A 38 -1.06 7.15 -1.83
CA GLY A 38 -0.58 7.93 -2.96
C GLY A 38 -0.29 9.36 -2.52
N ALA A 39 0.85 9.92 -2.90
CA ALA A 39 1.15 11.32 -2.71
C ALA A 39 2.00 11.87 -3.87
N PRO A 40 1.83 13.15 -4.26
CA PRO A 40 2.67 13.77 -5.28
C PRO A 40 4.06 14.08 -4.73
N VAL A 41 5.05 14.20 -5.63
CA VAL A 41 6.40 14.67 -5.28
C VAL A 41 6.33 16.07 -4.66
N GLU A 42 7.33 16.42 -3.84
CA GLU A 42 7.45 17.70 -3.13
C GLU A 42 6.39 17.95 -2.04
N SER A 43 5.47 17.02 -1.84
CA SER A 43 4.44 17.10 -0.78
C SER A 43 4.89 16.51 0.56
N HIS A 44 4.04 16.64 1.58
CA HIS A 44 4.21 15.97 2.88
C HIS A 44 3.13 14.89 3.00
N VAL A 45 3.54 13.68 3.39
CA VAL A 45 2.61 12.56 3.57
C VAL A 45 2.73 11.98 4.96
N MET A 46 1.60 11.58 5.54
CA MET A 46 1.54 10.88 6.82
C MET A 46 1.13 9.44 6.59
N LEU A 47 1.93 8.52 7.12
CA LEU A 47 1.63 7.09 7.21
C LEU A 47 1.19 6.81 8.65
N GLN A 48 0.16 5.97 8.83
CA GLN A 48 -0.44 5.73 10.13
C GLN A 48 -0.59 4.24 10.40
N CYS A 49 -0.31 3.84 11.64
CA CYS A 49 -0.64 2.51 12.17
C CYS A 49 -1.30 2.60 13.55
N ILE A 50 -2.17 1.65 13.83
CA ILE A 50 -2.74 1.39 15.15
C ILE A 50 -2.09 0.13 15.71
N VAL A 51 -1.60 0.23 16.94
CA VAL A 51 -0.95 -0.85 17.67
C VAL A 51 -1.77 -1.18 18.90
N GLU A 52 -2.07 -2.46 19.10
CA GLU A 52 -2.66 -3.00 20.32
C GLU A 52 -1.65 -3.93 20.98
N ALA A 53 -1.20 -3.64 22.20
CA ALA A 53 -0.20 -4.44 22.92
C ALA A 53 -0.26 -4.25 24.44
N PHE A 54 0.13 -5.27 25.20
CA PHE A 54 0.43 -5.10 26.63
C PHE A 54 1.36 -6.22 27.12
N PRO A 55 2.41 -5.96 27.93
CA PRO A 55 2.85 -4.68 28.49
C PRO A 55 3.30 -3.65 27.43
N THR A 56 3.57 -2.41 27.86
CA THR A 56 3.99 -1.30 26.99
C THR A 56 5.06 -1.74 25.98
N PRO A 57 4.81 -1.56 24.66
CA PRO A 57 5.74 -1.96 23.62
C PRO A 57 6.78 -0.87 23.31
N LEU A 58 7.85 -1.27 22.63
CA LEU A 58 8.74 -0.40 21.86
C LEU A 58 8.21 -0.30 20.43
N ASN A 59 7.91 0.91 20.00
CA ASN A 59 7.34 1.21 18.69
C ASN A 59 8.37 1.84 17.74
N GLY A 60 8.30 1.53 16.45
CA GLY A 60 9.24 2.04 15.46
C GLY A 60 8.76 1.94 14.02
N TRP A 61 9.50 2.60 13.13
CA TRP A 61 9.29 2.60 11.69
C TRP A 61 10.56 2.19 10.95
N TYR A 62 10.38 1.43 9.87
CA TYR A 62 11.46 1.02 8.98
C TYR A 62 11.09 1.26 7.53
N LYS A 63 12.07 1.58 6.70
CA LYS A 63 11.94 1.51 5.25
C LYS A 63 12.64 0.23 4.77
N HIS A 64 11.97 -0.55 3.93
CA HIS A 64 12.40 -1.91 3.53
C HIS A 64 13.79 -1.96 2.86
N ASP A 65 14.28 -0.84 2.30
CA ASP A 65 15.56 -0.80 1.58
C ASP A 65 16.79 -0.68 2.50
N GLY A 66 16.62 -0.87 3.83
CA GLY A 66 17.72 -0.90 4.80
C GLY A 66 18.31 0.47 5.17
N GLU A 67 17.92 1.54 4.49
CA GLU A 67 18.44 2.89 4.72
C GLU A 67 17.90 3.57 5.99
N LEU A 68 16.73 3.16 6.49
CA LEU A 68 16.01 3.88 7.53
C LEU A 68 15.42 2.93 8.58
N SER A 69 15.96 3.01 9.80
CA SER A 69 15.38 2.44 11.01
C SER A 69 15.20 3.59 12.00
N LEU A 70 13.95 3.89 12.36
CA LEU A 70 13.59 4.95 13.29
C LEU A 70 12.79 4.35 14.45
N PHE A 71 13.45 4.17 15.58
CA PHE A 71 12.78 3.78 16.83
C PHE A 71 12.55 5.01 17.69
N LEU A 72 11.35 5.11 18.29
CA LEU A 72 11.10 6.07 19.35
C LEU A 72 11.88 5.64 20.61
N GLY A 73 12.63 6.57 21.22
CA GLY A 73 13.35 6.34 22.48
C GLY A 73 14.83 5.95 22.38
N VAL A 74 15.40 5.85 21.17
CA VAL A 74 16.85 5.65 20.98
C VAL A 74 17.43 6.92 20.36
N GLU A 75 18.11 7.74 21.16
CA GLU A 75 18.89 8.88 20.65
C GLU A 75 20.24 8.37 20.14
N CYS A 76 20.48 8.44 18.83
CA CYS A 76 21.81 8.25 18.24
C CYS A 76 22.23 9.54 17.53
N LEU A 77 23.53 9.83 17.59
CA LEU A 77 24.15 11.12 17.24
C LEU A 77 23.99 11.54 15.76
N ASP A 78 23.56 10.64 14.86
CA ASP A 78 23.29 10.89 13.42
C ASP A 78 21.82 11.27 13.13
N GLN A 79 21.17 11.97 14.07
CA GLN A 79 19.73 12.28 13.99
C GLN A 79 19.41 13.65 13.37
N THR A 80 20.38 14.53 13.18
CA THR A 80 20.11 15.93 12.79
C THR A 80 19.58 16.07 11.35
N ILE A 81 20.03 15.22 10.42
CA ILE A 81 19.56 15.22 9.02
C ILE A 81 18.24 14.42 8.89
N ARG A 82 18.14 13.28 9.56
CA ARG A 82 16.95 12.40 9.52
C ARG A 82 15.73 13.03 10.20
N ARG A 83 15.91 13.79 11.29
CA ARG A 83 14.84 14.54 12.00
C ARG A 83 14.18 15.63 11.15
N ARG A 84 14.88 16.15 10.12
CA ARG A 84 14.30 17.16 9.20
C ARG A 84 13.35 16.54 8.18
N LYS A 85 13.66 15.32 7.73
CA LYS A 85 12.90 14.60 6.70
C LYS A 85 11.71 13.83 7.29
N TYR A 86 11.94 13.14 8.40
CA TYR A 86 10.97 12.25 9.03
C TYR A 86 10.55 12.79 10.39
N VAL A 87 9.26 12.89 10.63
CA VAL A 87 8.69 13.23 11.93
C VAL A 87 7.82 12.07 12.38
N ILE A 88 8.16 11.50 13.54
CA ILE A 88 7.39 10.41 14.13
C ILE A 88 6.66 10.95 15.35
N THR A 89 5.39 10.59 15.47
CA THR A 89 4.58 10.86 16.65
C THR A 89 3.91 9.59 17.14
N GLU A 90 3.86 9.44 18.45
CA GLU A 90 3.18 8.34 19.12
C GLU A 90 2.15 8.92 20.09
N GLU A 91 0.91 8.46 19.97
CA GLU A 91 -0.20 8.87 20.82
C GLU A 91 -0.84 7.65 21.46
N LYS A 92 -0.98 7.66 22.79
CA LYS A 92 -1.63 6.59 23.53
C LYS A 92 -3.14 6.84 23.54
N LEU A 93 -3.91 6.06 22.78
CA LEU A 93 -5.37 6.19 22.69
C LEU A 93 -6.08 5.59 23.91
N ASN A 94 -5.55 4.49 24.45
CA ASN A 94 -6.05 3.88 25.69
C ASN A 94 -4.92 3.07 26.38
N VAL A 95 -5.25 2.28 27.41
CA VAL A 95 -4.26 1.55 28.24
C VAL A 95 -3.33 0.65 27.42
N PHE A 96 -3.82 0.06 26.33
CA PHE A 96 -3.12 -0.93 25.51
C PHE A 96 -3.11 -0.60 24.00
N THR A 97 -3.58 0.59 23.60
CA THR A 97 -3.66 1.00 22.19
C THR A 97 -2.87 2.26 21.94
N TRP A 98 -2.05 2.24 20.90
CA TRP A 98 -1.24 3.37 20.42
C TRP A 98 -1.54 3.68 18.96
N GLN A 99 -1.52 4.97 18.63
CA GLN A 99 -1.51 5.48 17.27
C GLN A 99 -0.09 5.94 16.94
N LEU A 100 0.49 5.35 15.90
CA LEU A 100 1.81 5.68 15.40
C LEU A 100 1.68 6.39 14.06
N ASN A 101 2.21 7.59 13.97
CA ASN A 101 2.24 8.36 12.72
C ASN A 101 3.70 8.62 12.31
N LEU A 102 3.99 8.41 11.02
CA LEU A 102 5.23 8.80 10.36
C LEU A 102 4.91 9.82 9.27
N THR A 103 5.37 11.05 9.48
CA THR A 103 5.28 12.12 8.47
C THR A 103 6.60 12.20 7.70
N VAL A 104 6.54 11.93 6.40
CA VAL A 104 7.65 12.11 5.46
C VAL A 104 7.50 13.47 4.80
N LYS A 105 8.49 14.35 4.97
CA LYS A 105 8.45 15.72 4.48
C LYS A 105 9.12 15.87 3.11
N ASN A 106 8.62 16.80 2.29
CA ASN A 106 9.21 17.15 0.99
C ASN A 106 9.53 15.90 0.15
N LEU A 107 8.51 15.12 -0.20
CA LEU A 107 8.66 13.82 -0.87
C LEU A 107 9.54 13.91 -2.12
N GLN A 108 10.45 12.95 -2.25
CA GLN A 108 11.34 12.77 -3.38
C GLN A 108 11.09 11.39 -3.99
N LYS A 109 11.50 11.20 -5.24
CA LYS A 109 11.31 9.90 -5.92
C LYS A 109 11.94 8.71 -5.17
N SER A 110 13.02 8.96 -4.44
CA SER A 110 13.69 7.96 -3.61
C SER A 110 12.93 7.59 -2.33
N ASP A 111 11.95 8.39 -1.89
CA ASP A 111 11.15 8.09 -0.69
C ASP A 111 10.05 7.07 -0.97
N PHE A 112 9.56 6.98 -2.20
CA PHE A 112 8.55 5.99 -2.57
C PHE A 112 9.05 4.56 -2.32
N GLY A 113 8.15 3.69 -1.88
CA GLY A 113 8.53 2.35 -1.49
C GLY A 113 7.67 1.77 -0.38
N ALA A 114 8.21 0.76 0.29
CA ALA A 114 7.53 0.09 1.40
C ALA A 114 8.07 0.55 2.75
N TYR A 115 7.14 0.99 3.59
CA TYR A 115 7.35 1.34 4.97
C TYR A 115 6.74 0.26 5.87
N LEU A 116 7.40 -0.03 6.99
CA LEU A 116 6.98 -0.99 7.99
C LEU A 116 6.85 -0.26 9.32
N CYS A 117 5.67 -0.27 9.91
CA CYS A 117 5.50 0.08 11.32
C CYS A 117 5.62 -1.20 12.14
N SER A 118 6.35 -1.13 13.23
CA SER A 118 6.74 -2.28 14.03
C SER A 118 6.53 -2.00 15.49
N SER A 119 6.10 -3.03 16.20
CA SER A 119 5.90 -2.99 17.64
C SER A 119 6.45 -4.25 18.28
N ILE A 120 7.22 -4.07 19.37
CA ILE A 120 7.88 -5.16 20.09
C ILE A 120 7.57 -5.02 21.57
N ASN A 121 7.09 -6.07 22.22
CA ASN A 121 7.02 -6.14 23.68
C ASN A 121 7.65 -7.45 24.19
N ALA A 122 7.58 -7.69 25.50
CA ALA A 122 8.16 -8.87 26.13
C ALA A 122 7.60 -10.22 25.62
N LEU A 123 6.46 -10.22 24.92
CA LEU A 123 5.79 -11.42 24.41
C LEU A 123 5.99 -11.65 22.91
N GLY A 124 6.48 -10.65 22.16
CA GLY A 124 6.74 -10.83 20.73
C GLY A 124 6.84 -9.53 19.95
N LYS A 125 6.85 -9.70 18.63
CA LYS A 125 6.97 -8.63 17.63
C LYS A 125 5.86 -8.76 16.60
N ALA A 126 5.31 -7.63 16.15
CA ALA A 126 4.43 -7.58 15.00
C ALA A 126 4.72 -6.34 14.15
N ASP A 127 4.50 -6.47 12.84
CA ASP A 127 4.77 -5.44 11.83
C ASP A 127 3.56 -5.27 10.91
N ALA A 128 3.31 -4.05 10.42
CA ALA A 128 2.40 -3.82 9.30
C ALA A 128 3.08 -3.01 8.20
N ARG A 129 2.77 -3.37 6.94
CA ARG A 129 3.38 -2.79 5.74
C ARG A 129 2.46 -1.75 5.11
N ILE A 130 3.03 -0.60 4.76
CA ILE A 130 2.38 0.49 4.02
C ILE A 130 3.20 0.76 2.77
N ARG A 131 2.56 0.80 1.60
CA ARG A 131 3.19 1.11 0.32
C ARG A 131 2.88 2.54 -0.09
N LEU A 132 3.92 3.37 -0.17
CA LEU A 132 3.82 4.75 -0.62
C LEU A 132 4.18 4.82 -2.11
N ASN A 133 3.23 5.29 -2.92
CA ASN A 133 3.37 5.40 -4.37
C ASN A 133 3.26 6.86 -4.83
N ASP A 134 3.90 7.15 -5.95
CA ASP A 134 3.73 8.43 -6.65
C ASP A 134 2.31 8.51 -7.23
N GLN A 135 1.54 9.49 -6.77
CA GLN A 135 0.17 9.68 -7.21
C GLN A 135 0.08 10.16 -8.67
N ASP A 136 1.09 10.88 -9.17
CA ASP A 136 1.04 11.43 -10.52
C ASP A 136 1.27 10.36 -11.59
N LEU A 137 1.91 9.23 -11.24
CA LEU A 137 1.97 8.04 -12.10
C LEU A 137 0.59 7.38 -12.31
N GLN A 138 -0.36 7.55 -11.38
CA GLN A 138 -1.71 7.02 -11.56
C GLN A 138 -2.58 7.89 -12.49
N LYS A 139 -2.31 9.19 -12.58
CA LYS A 139 -3.02 10.13 -13.48
C LYS A 139 -2.63 9.98 -14.94
N LEU A 140 -1.49 9.37 -15.24
CA LEU A 140 -1.05 9.07 -16.61
C LEU A 140 -1.79 7.84 -17.20
N HIS A 141 -2.44 7.01 -16.37
CA HIS A 141 -3.03 5.76 -16.81
C HIS A 141 -4.41 5.87 -17.52
N PRO A 142 -5.19 6.96 -17.43
CA PRO A 142 -6.36 7.13 -18.30
C PRO A 142 -6.08 7.90 -19.62
N ARG A 143 -5.17 8.87 -19.63
CA ARG A 143 -4.98 9.77 -20.79
C ARG A 143 -4.15 9.15 -21.92
N ALA A 144 -3.08 8.42 -21.58
CA ALA A 144 -2.19 7.84 -22.59
C ALA A 144 -2.82 6.68 -23.38
N VAL A 145 -3.89 6.06 -22.86
CA VAL A 145 -4.65 5.04 -23.59
C VAL A 145 -5.60 5.69 -24.60
N GLU A 146 -6.14 6.88 -24.27
CA GLU A 146 -7.00 7.63 -25.16
C GLU A 146 -6.24 8.23 -26.36
N ASP A 147 -5.08 8.85 -26.11
CA ASP A 147 -4.28 9.45 -27.18
C ASP A 147 -3.75 8.40 -28.19
N LYS A 148 -3.62 7.15 -27.75
CA LYS A 148 -3.07 6.07 -28.58
C LYS A 148 -4.09 5.51 -29.57
N TRP A 149 -5.39 5.49 -29.25
CA TRP A 149 -6.41 5.05 -30.20
C TRP A 149 -6.63 6.10 -31.29
N GLU A 150 -6.60 7.39 -30.96
CA GLU A 150 -6.72 8.50 -31.93
C GLU A 150 -5.59 8.46 -32.96
N LEU A 151 -4.34 8.28 -32.52
CA LEU A 151 -3.20 8.14 -33.42
C LEU A 151 -3.29 6.88 -34.30
N SER A 152 -3.81 5.77 -33.76
CA SER A 152 -4.04 4.55 -34.55
C SER A 152 -5.18 4.72 -35.57
N PHE A 153 -6.21 5.49 -35.23
CA PHE A 153 -7.36 5.78 -36.08
C PHE A 153 -6.96 6.72 -37.23
N LEU A 154 -6.20 7.78 -36.95
CA LEU A 154 -5.63 8.70 -37.94
C LEU A 154 -4.62 7.98 -38.87
N ALA A 155 -3.78 7.10 -38.34
CA ALA A 155 -2.87 6.29 -39.15
C ALA A 155 -3.64 5.34 -40.11
N SER A 156 -4.78 4.81 -39.67
CA SER A 156 -5.64 3.95 -40.52
C SER A 156 -6.35 4.72 -41.64
N GLN A 157 -6.59 6.02 -41.46
CA GLN A 157 -7.16 6.89 -42.47
C GLN A 157 -6.13 7.31 -43.53
N LEU A 158 -4.86 7.48 -43.14
CA LEU A 158 -3.77 7.83 -44.07
C LEU A 158 -3.32 6.65 -44.94
N LEU A 159 -3.54 5.40 -44.51
CA LEU A 159 -3.20 4.20 -45.28
C LEU A 159 -4.25 3.79 -46.31
N LYS A 160 -5.44 4.41 -46.30
CA LYS A 160 -6.49 4.16 -47.31
C LYS A 160 -6.38 5.17 -48.46
N GLY A 161 -5.32 5.04 -49.24
CA GLY A 161 -5.21 5.69 -50.55
C GLY A 161 -6.23 5.13 -51.55
N PRO A 162 -6.58 5.88 -52.61
CA PRO A 162 -7.67 5.53 -53.52
C PRO A 162 -7.25 4.38 -54.42
N TYR A 163 -7.67 3.16 -54.09
CA TYR A 163 -7.66 2.06 -55.06
C TYR A 163 -8.72 2.35 -56.11
N HIS A 164 -8.24 2.76 -57.29
CA HIS A 164 -9.00 2.89 -58.52
C HIS A 164 -9.83 1.61 -58.76
N ALA A 165 -11.15 1.75 -58.69
CA ALA A 165 -12.06 0.80 -59.30
C ALA A 165 -12.18 1.19 -60.77
N ASP A 166 -11.61 0.40 -61.69
CA ASP A 166 -12.18 0.35 -63.04
C ASP A 166 -11.77 -0.87 -63.88
N GLN A 167 -12.74 -1.28 -64.70
CA GLN A 167 -12.66 -2.15 -65.89
C GLN A 167 -12.72 -3.68 -65.73
N TYR A 168 -13.94 -4.16 -65.47
CA TYR A 168 -14.46 -5.36 -66.13
C TYR A 168 -14.84 -5.02 -67.59
N ARG A 169 -14.06 -5.47 -68.60
CA ARG A 169 -14.62 -5.83 -69.92
C ARG A 169 -13.64 -6.59 -70.83
N ARG A 170 -14.14 -7.74 -71.31
CA ARG A 170 -13.86 -8.49 -72.56
C ARG A 170 -12.78 -9.59 -72.57
N ARG A 171 -13.28 -10.83 -72.66
CA ARG A 171 -12.68 -12.00 -73.39
C ARG A 171 -12.67 -11.72 -74.92
N PRO A 172 -12.05 -12.51 -75.85
CA PRO A 172 -11.64 -13.93 -75.72
C PRO A 172 -10.40 -14.48 -76.50
N ARG A 173 -10.00 -15.71 -76.09
CA ARG A 173 -9.49 -16.90 -76.86
C ARG A 173 -8.05 -16.89 -77.47
N PRO A 174 -7.51 -18.05 -77.90
CA PRO A 174 -7.45 -19.40 -77.29
C PRO A 174 -6.05 -20.07 -77.41
N VAL A 175 -5.88 -21.32 -76.93
CA VAL A 175 -5.30 -22.50 -77.64
C VAL A 175 -4.64 -23.51 -76.66
N VAL A 176 -5.20 -24.73 -76.65
CA VAL A 176 -4.62 -26.11 -76.60
C VAL A 176 -3.47 -26.40 -75.62
N GLY A 177 -3.40 -27.47 -74.85
CA GLY A 177 -4.11 -28.74 -74.61
C GLY A 177 -3.51 -29.28 -73.29
N SER A 178 -3.73 -30.46 -72.73
CA SER A 178 -4.45 -31.69 -73.02
C SER A 178 -4.27 -32.56 -71.74
N ARG A 179 -5.34 -33.25 -71.32
CA ARG A 179 -5.41 -34.54 -70.58
C ARG A 179 -4.51 -34.72 -69.33
N GLY A 180 -4.96 -35.15 -68.16
CA GLY A 180 -6.20 -35.79 -67.72
C GLY A 180 -5.99 -36.39 -66.31
N SER A 181 -7.10 -36.79 -65.67
CA SER A 181 -7.25 -37.70 -64.51
C SER A 181 -6.40 -37.43 -63.25
N GLY A 182 -6.92 -37.02 -62.09
CA GLY A 182 -8.18 -37.40 -61.47
C GLY A 182 -7.92 -38.47 -60.39
N TRP A 183 -7.75 -38.04 -59.13
CA TRP A 183 -7.92 -38.87 -57.93
C TRP A 183 -8.35 -37.96 -56.77
N GLU A 184 -9.57 -38.18 -56.29
CA GLU A 184 -10.08 -37.77 -54.98
C GLU A 184 -9.54 -38.74 -53.91
N CYS A 185 -9.14 -38.18 -52.78
CA CYS A 185 -9.61 -38.52 -51.43
C CYS A 185 -9.35 -37.28 -50.55
#